data_AF-A0AAV7KBX5-F1
#
_entry.id   AF-A0AAV7KBX5-F1
#
_cell.length_a   1.000
_cell.length_b   1.000
_cell.length_c   1.000
_cell.angle_alpha   90.00
_cell.angle_beta   90.00
_cell.angle_gamma   90.00
#
_symmetry.space_group_name_H-M   'P 1'
#
loop_
_entity.id
_entity.type
_entity.pdbx_description
1 polymer ?
#
loop_
_entity_poly.entity_id
_entity_poly.type
_entity_poly.pdbx_seq_one_letter_code
_entity_poly.pdbx_strand_id
1 'polypeptide(L)'
;MVRDLVIIEESVKQLESDSAILLENHYKYSDIILETQADLISCWECLRQNSDQRGLALSESQKFQRFLRDSSDILSWIADMQQLIEGDSEPSTLPDATSLLERILEYEGEFTARNASFLDTIAFGNSLITSHHSETLLTNSINLNTKNFTSKRKMV
;
A
#
# COMPACT_ATOMS: atom_id res chain seq x y z
N MET A 1 -14.06 -3.55 -13.77
CA MET A 1 -12.72 -3.93 -14.26
C MET A 1 -12.52 -5.45 -14.21
N VAL A 2 -12.36 -6.11 -13.06
CA VAL A 2 -12.22 -7.59 -13.01
C VAL A 2 -13.46 -8.30 -13.56
N ARG A 3 -14.66 -7.79 -13.25
CA ARG A 3 -15.94 -8.32 -13.74
C ARG A 3 -16.07 -8.25 -15.27
N ASP A 4 -15.57 -7.18 -15.88
CA ASP A 4 -15.64 -6.99 -17.33
C ASP A 4 -14.64 -7.90 -18.05
N LEU A 5 -13.47 -8.12 -17.43
CA LEU A 5 -12.47 -9.07 -17.91
C LEU A 5 -13.05 -10.51 -17.96
N VAL A 6 -13.75 -10.94 -16.92
CA VAL A 6 -14.41 -12.27 -16.88
C VAL A 6 -15.43 -12.44 -18.01
N ILE A 7 -16.21 -11.40 -18.31
CA ILE A 7 -17.21 -11.42 -19.39
C ILE A 7 -16.51 -11.50 -20.77
N ILE A 8 -15.41 -10.77 -20.95
CA ILE A 8 -14.64 -10.80 -22.19
C ILE A 8 -13.97 -12.18 -22.36
N GLU A 9 -13.49 -12.79 -21.28
CA GLU A 9 -12.92 -14.14 -21.32
C GLU A 9 -13.95 -15.18 -21.80
N GLU A 10 -15.18 -15.11 -21.30
CA GLU A 10 -16.28 -15.97 -21.75
C GLU A 10 -16.64 -15.73 -23.22
N SER A 11 -16.61 -14.47 -23.64
CA SER A 11 -16.87 -14.09 -25.04
C SER A 11 -15.77 -14.59 -25.99
N VAL A 12 -14.50 -14.52 -25.58
CA VAL A 12 -13.37 -15.05 -26.36
C VAL A 12 -13.49 -16.57 -26.50
N LYS A 13 -13.81 -17.29 -25.42
CA LYS A 13 -14.04 -18.75 -25.47
C LYS A 13 -15.19 -19.14 -26.39
N GLN A 14 -16.28 -18.36 -26.39
CA GLN A 14 -17.40 -18.60 -27.30
C GLN A 14 -16.98 -18.39 -28.76
N LEU A 15 -16.25 -17.31 -29.06
CA LEU A 15 -15.74 -17.03 -30.40
C LEU A 15 -14.74 -18.09 -30.89
N GLU A 16 -13.90 -18.63 -30.01
CA GLU A 16 -13.04 -19.78 -30.33
C GLU A 16 -13.87 -21.02 -30.70
N SER A 17 -14.92 -21.34 -29.92
CA SER A 17 -15.83 -22.44 -30.23
C SER A 17 -16.55 -22.24 -31.57
N ASP A 18 -17.05 -21.04 -31.83
CA ASP A 18 -17.77 -20.71 -33.06
C ASP A 18 -16.83 -20.78 -34.29
N SER A 19 -15.58 -20.32 -34.15
CA SER A 19 -14.57 -20.41 -35.20
C SER A 19 -14.22 -21.88 -35.55
N ALA A 20 -14.17 -22.77 -34.54
CA ALA A 20 -13.92 -24.19 -34.75
C ALA A 20 -15.05 -24.85 -35.57
N ILE A 21 -16.31 -24.49 -35.27
CA ILE A 21 -17.48 -24.98 -36.02
C ILE A 21 -17.47 -24.45 -37.47
N LEU A 22 -17.08 -23.19 -37.68
CA LEU A 22 -17.01 -22.59 -39.01
C LEU A 22 -15.91 -23.23 -39.87
N LEU A 23 -14.78 -23.60 -39.27
CA LEU A 23 -13.69 -24.31 -39.95
C LEU A 23 -14.12 -25.71 -40.44
N GLU A 24 -14.99 -26.39 -39.70
CA GLU A 24 -15.52 -27.70 -40.08
C GLU A 24 -16.46 -27.62 -41.31
N ASN A 25 -17.17 -26.49 -41.46
CA ASN A 25 -18.20 -26.33 -42.51
C ASN A 25 -17.75 -25.50 -43.74
N HIS A 26 -16.69 -24.69 -43.62
CA HIS A 26 -16.32 -23.70 -44.65
C HIS A 26 -14.81 -23.63 -44.94
N TYR A 27 -14.26 -24.67 -45.58
CA TYR A 27 -12.85 -24.80 -45.97
C TYR A 27 -12.29 -23.67 -46.85
N LYS A 28 -13.14 -22.89 -47.54
CA LYS A 28 -12.71 -21.82 -48.45
C LYS A 28 -12.25 -20.55 -47.72
N TYR A 29 -12.66 -20.37 -46.46
CA TYR A 29 -12.32 -19.20 -45.65
C TYR A 29 -11.47 -19.56 -44.42
N SER A 30 -10.92 -20.79 -44.38
CA SER A 30 -10.19 -21.30 -43.23
C SER A 30 -9.02 -20.42 -42.82
N ASP A 31 -8.26 -19.92 -43.81
CA ASP A 31 -7.05 -19.13 -43.56
C ASP A 31 -7.39 -17.82 -42.85
N ILE A 32 -8.45 -17.14 -43.30
CA ILE A 32 -8.94 -15.88 -42.70
C ILE A 32 -9.50 -16.13 -41.30
N ILE A 33 -10.24 -17.24 -41.10
CA ILE A 33 -10.80 -17.59 -39.79
C ILE A 33 -9.68 -17.88 -38.78
N LEU A 34 -8.64 -18.63 -39.19
CA LEU A 34 -7.50 -18.94 -38.34
C LEU A 34 -6.67 -17.69 -38.01
N GLU A 35 -6.42 -16.83 -38.99
CA GLU A 35 -5.69 -15.57 -38.77
C GLU A 35 -6.44 -14.65 -37.79
N THR A 36 -7.74 -14.45 -38.01
CA THR A 36 -8.57 -13.62 -37.11
C THR A 36 -8.70 -14.21 -35.72
N GLN A 37 -8.77 -15.54 -35.58
CA GLN A 37 -8.76 -16.21 -34.29
C GLN A 37 -7.43 -16.01 -33.55
N ALA A 38 -6.30 -16.17 -34.24
CA ALA A 38 -4.98 -15.97 -33.67
C ALA A 38 -4.77 -14.52 -33.18
N ASP A 39 -5.20 -13.54 -33.98
CA ASP A 39 -5.15 -12.12 -33.61
C ASP A 39 -6.02 -11.81 -32.38
N LEU A 40 -7.22 -12.39 -32.32
CA LEU A 40 -8.13 -12.23 -31.17
C LEU A 40 -7.49 -12.76 -29.88
N ILE A 41 -6.92 -13.97 -29.93
CA ILE A 41 -6.26 -14.60 -28.78
C ILE A 41 -5.07 -13.75 -28.33
N SER A 42 -4.23 -13.30 -29.27
CA SER A 42 -3.06 -12.47 -28.95
C SER A 42 -3.46 -11.14 -28.30
N CYS A 43 -4.48 -10.47 -28.84
CA CYS A 43 -5.02 -9.23 -28.28
C CYS A 43 -5.57 -9.46 -26.86
N TRP A 44 -6.30 -10.57 -26.66
CA TRP A 44 -6.83 -10.95 -25.36
C TRP A 44 -5.74 -11.21 -24.32
N GLU A 45 -4.70 -11.96 -24.67
CA GLU A 45 -3.56 -12.22 -23.79
C GLU A 45 -2.83 -10.93 -23.39
N CYS A 46 -2.62 -10.03 -24.36
CA CYS A 46 -2.02 -8.73 -24.11
C CYS A 46 -2.88 -7.86 -23.17
N LEU A 47 -4.20 -7.82 -23.39
CA LEU A 47 -5.13 -7.10 -22.52
C LEU A 47 -5.10 -7.66 -21.10
N ARG A 48 -5.12 -8.98 -20.95
CA ARG A 48 -5.06 -9.66 -19.66
C ARG A 48 -3.75 -9.32 -18.94
N GLN A 49 -2.61 -9.44 -19.61
CA GLN A 49 -1.31 -9.11 -19.03
C GLN A 49 -1.24 -7.65 -18.58
N ASN A 50 -1.72 -6.70 -19.39
CA ASN A 50 -1.78 -5.28 -19.04
C ASN A 50 -2.71 -5.02 -17.85
N SER A 51 -3.86 -5.70 -17.80
CA SER A 51 -4.80 -5.62 -16.68
C SER A 51 -4.16 -6.11 -15.38
N ASP A 52 -3.46 -7.25 -15.43
CA ASP A 52 -2.77 -7.83 -14.28
C ASP A 52 -1.64 -6.93 -13.79
N GLN A 53 -0.81 -6.42 -14.69
CA GLN A 53 0.26 -5.46 -14.35
C GLN A 53 -0.29 -4.19 -13.70
N ARG A 54 -1.37 -3.64 -14.26
CA ARG A 54 -2.04 -2.46 -13.69
C ARG A 54 -2.64 -2.77 -12.32
N GLY A 55 -3.21 -3.96 -12.14
CA GLY A 55 -3.75 -4.42 -10.86
C GLY A 55 -2.68 -4.50 -9.77
N LEU A 56 -1.51 -5.05 -10.11
CA LEU A 56 -0.35 -5.10 -9.23
C LEU A 56 0.13 -3.69 -8.85
N ALA A 57 0.38 -2.83 -9.84
CA ALA A 57 0.85 -1.47 -9.60
C ALA A 57 -0.13 -0.64 -8.76
N LEU A 58 -1.45 -0.81 -8.97
CA LEU A 58 -2.46 -0.13 -8.16
C LEU A 58 -2.48 -0.66 -6.71
N SER A 59 -2.36 -1.97 -6.52
CA SER A 59 -2.26 -2.58 -5.20
C SER A 59 -1.04 -2.07 -4.44
N GLU A 60 0.11 -1.97 -5.10
CA GLU A 60 1.34 -1.43 -4.54
C GLU A 60 1.19 0.04 -4.17
N SER A 61 0.67 0.87 -5.09
CA SER A 61 0.39 2.28 -4.82
C SER A 61 -0.57 2.44 -3.64
N GLN A 62 -1.59 1.59 -3.52
CA GLN A 62 -2.53 1.63 -2.40
C GLN A 62 -1.81 1.33 -1.07
N LYS A 63 -0.98 0.29 -1.03
CA LYS A 63 -0.20 -0.06 0.17
C LYS A 63 0.75 1.07 0.56
N PHE A 64 1.42 1.68 -0.41
CA PHE A 64 2.32 2.80 -0.16
C PHE A 64 1.58 4.02 0.40
N GLN A 65 0.44 4.40 -0.20
CA GLN A 65 -0.38 5.50 0.30
C GLN A 65 -0.91 5.24 1.73
N ARG A 66 -1.25 3.99 2.05
CA ARG A 66 -1.58 3.60 3.42
C ARG A 66 -0.41 3.85 4.38
N PHE A 67 0.80 3.40 4.02
CA PHE A 67 1.98 3.63 4.85
C PHE A 67 2.26 5.13 5.09
N LEU A 68 2.11 5.96 4.05
CA LEU A 68 2.29 7.41 4.18
C LEU A 68 1.28 8.03 5.14
N ARG A 69 0.02 7.63 5.06
CA ARG A 69 -1.03 8.07 5.98
C ARG A 69 -0.70 7.68 7.41
N ASP A 70 -0.45 6.38 7.64
CA ASP A 70 -0.17 5.84 8.97
C ASP A 70 1.07 6.53 9.59
N SER A 71 2.11 6.76 8.78
CA SER A 71 3.32 7.49 9.21
C SER A 71 3.05 8.96 9.54
N SER A 72 2.25 9.63 8.72
CA SER A 72 1.90 11.05 8.93
C SER A 72 1.09 11.24 10.21
N ASP A 73 0.11 10.36 10.46
CA ASP A 73 -0.73 10.41 11.65
C ASP A 73 0.10 10.20 12.92
N ILE A 74 1.05 9.28 12.86
CA ILE A 74 2.00 9.03 13.95
C ILE A 74 2.93 10.25 14.17
N LEU A 75 3.47 10.85 13.12
CA LEU A 75 4.34 12.02 13.22
C LEU A 75 3.61 13.23 13.80
N SER A 76 2.37 13.45 13.38
CA SER A 76 1.52 14.52 13.94
C SER A 76 1.32 14.31 15.43
N TRP A 77 0.94 13.09 15.84
CA TRP A 77 0.75 12.79 17.26
C TRP A 77 2.03 12.97 18.08
N ILE A 78 3.20 12.59 17.55
CA ILE A 78 4.47 12.87 18.24
C ILE A 78 4.68 14.38 18.40
N ALA A 79 4.42 15.16 17.35
CA ALA A 79 4.57 16.62 17.43
C ALA A 79 3.64 17.23 18.48
N ASP A 80 2.39 16.76 18.56
CA ASP A 80 1.42 17.21 19.57
C ASP A 80 1.90 16.86 20.98
N MET A 81 2.39 15.63 21.20
CA MET A 81 2.97 15.21 22.49
C MET A 81 4.21 16.02 22.87
N GLN A 82 5.07 16.36 21.91
CA GLN A 82 6.23 17.20 22.17
C GLN A 82 5.81 18.61 22.61
N GLN A 83 4.80 19.20 21.97
CA GLN A 83 4.29 20.52 22.38
C GLN A 83 3.67 20.49 23.78
N LEU A 84 2.97 19.41 24.13
CA LEU A 84 2.42 19.24 25.49
C LEU A 84 3.53 19.19 26.54
N ILE A 85 4.58 18.39 26.30
CA ILE A 85 5.73 18.25 27.21
C ILE A 85 6.53 19.56 27.31
N GLU A 86 6.77 20.25 26.19
CA GLU A 86 7.48 21.53 26.16
C GLU A 86 6.68 22.68 26.80
N GLY A 87 5.35 22.59 26.80
CA GLY A 87 4.46 23.54 27.44
C GLY A 87 4.47 23.47 28.98
N ASP A 88 5.06 22.42 29.55
CA ASP A 88 5.09 22.21 30.98
C ASP A 88 6.18 23.05 31.65
N SER A 89 5.76 23.94 32.55
CA SER A 89 6.67 24.79 33.31
C SER A 89 7.37 24.03 34.43
N GLU A 90 8.59 24.45 34.75
CA GLU A 90 9.31 23.95 35.92
C GLU A 90 8.46 24.15 37.20
N PRO A 91 8.27 23.10 38.01
CA PRO A 91 7.40 23.17 39.18
C PRO A 91 8.03 24.05 40.26
N SER A 92 7.29 25.05 40.72
CA SER A 92 7.76 26.01 41.73
C SER A 92 7.38 25.64 43.16
N THR A 93 6.38 24.76 43.31
CA THR A 93 5.88 24.29 44.60
C THR A 93 5.68 22.77 44.61
N LEU A 94 5.58 22.18 45.81
CA LEU A 94 5.33 20.75 45.97
C LEU A 94 4.02 20.26 45.31
N PRO A 95 2.89 21.01 45.39
CA PRO A 95 1.70 20.70 44.60
C PRO A 95 1.96 20.71 43.10
N ASP A 96 2.66 21.72 42.57
CA ASP A 96 2.98 21.80 41.14
C ASP A 96 3.81 20.59 40.68
N ALA A 97 4.78 20.16 41.50
CA ALA A 97 5.60 18.99 41.21
C ALA A 97 4.79 17.68 41.18
N THR A 98 3.77 17.58 42.04
CA THR A 98 2.90 16.40 42.09
C THR A 98 1.99 16.36 40.87
N SER A 99 1.37 17.48 40.50
CA SER A 99 0.56 17.59 39.29
C SER A 99 1.37 17.35 38.01
N LEU A 100 2.62 17.82 37.95
CA LEU A 100 3.51 17.51 36.84
C LEU A 100 3.79 16.00 36.74
N LEU A 101 4.03 15.33 37.87
CA LEU A 101 4.28 13.90 37.91
C LEU A 101 3.07 13.07 37.46
N GLU A 102 1.86 13.44 37.89
CA GLU A 102 0.62 12.80 37.42
C GLU A 102 0.48 12.88 35.89
N ARG A 103 0.80 14.03 35.31
CA ARG A 103 0.72 14.25 33.87
C ARG A 103 1.81 13.51 33.09
N ILE A 104 3.02 13.39 33.65
CA ILE A 104 4.07 12.52 33.07
C ILE A 104 3.59 11.07 33.00
N LEU A 105 2.94 10.55 34.05
CA LEU A 105 2.40 9.19 34.05
C LEU A 105 1.27 9.01 33.00
N GLU A 106 0.45 10.03 32.79
CA GLU A 106 -0.56 10.04 31.72
C GLU A 106 0.11 9.97 30.34
N TYR A 107 1.16 10.76 30.09
CA TYR A 107 1.93 10.69 28.84
C TYR A 107 2.54 9.31 28.64
N GLU A 108 3.14 8.69 29.67
CA GLU A 108 3.67 7.33 29.57
C GLU A 108 2.59 6.30 29.21
N GLY A 109 1.38 6.46 29.75
CA GLY A 109 0.22 5.64 29.39
C GLY A 109 -0.13 5.75 27.92
N GLU A 110 -0.20 6.98 27.40
CA GLU A 110 -0.47 7.26 25.99
C GLU A 110 0.62 6.72 25.06
N PHE A 111 1.90 6.88 25.40
CA PHE A 111 3.02 6.28 24.66
C PHE A 111 2.91 4.76 24.60
N THR A 112 2.57 4.13 25.73
CA THR A 112 2.41 2.68 25.81
C THR A 112 1.25 2.20 24.94
N ALA A 113 0.11 2.89 25.00
CA ALA A 113 -1.07 2.56 24.20
C ALA A 113 -0.81 2.62 22.70
N ARG A 114 0.01 3.60 22.26
CA ARG A 114 0.28 3.82 20.84
C ARG A 114 1.45 3.02 20.30
N ASN A 115 2.31 2.47 21.16
CA ASN A 115 3.52 1.73 20.79
C ASN A 115 3.24 0.55 19.84
N ALA A 116 2.09 -0.11 19.95
CA ALA A 116 1.70 -1.17 19.01
C ALA A 116 1.58 -0.63 17.57
N SER A 117 0.84 0.47 17.36
CA SER A 117 0.67 1.09 16.04
C SER A 117 1.99 1.58 15.44
N PHE A 118 2.92 2.05 16.28
CA PHE A 118 4.28 2.37 15.83
C PHE A 118 5.01 1.16 15.26
N LEU A 119 5.04 0.06 16.01
CA LEU A 119 5.71 -1.17 15.59
C LEU A 119 5.07 -1.75 14.33
N ASP A 120 3.75 -1.72 14.24
CA ASP A 120 3.00 -2.18 13.07
C ASP A 120 3.35 -1.35 11.83
N THR A 121 3.42 -0.02 11.96
CA THR A 121 3.77 0.88 10.84
C THR A 121 5.21 0.66 10.37
N ILE A 122 6.14 0.42 11.30
CA ILE A 122 7.54 0.10 10.97
C ILE A 122 7.62 -1.26 10.27
N ALA A 123 6.95 -2.28 10.80
CA ALA A 123 6.92 -3.62 10.21
C ALA A 123 6.32 -3.56 8.79
N PHE A 124 5.23 -2.81 8.61
CA PHE A 124 4.60 -2.60 7.31
C PHE A 124 5.55 -1.88 6.34
N GLY A 125 6.24 -0.82 6.77
CA GLY A 125 7.26 -0.13 5.97
C GLY A 125 8.42 -1.04 5.54
N ASN A 126 8.90 -1.91 6.43
CA ASN A 126 9.93 -2.89 6.11
C ASN A 126 9.45 -3.94 5.10
N SER A 127 8.19 -4.39 5.23
CA SER A 127 7.58 -5.29 4.24
C SER A 127 7.48 -4.63 2.86
N LEU A 128 7.14 -3.35 2.80
CA LEU A 128 7.08 -2.56 1.57
C LEU A 128 8.45 -2.45 0.90
N ILE A 129 9.51 -2.20 1.67
CA ILE A 129 10.90 -2.18 1.17
C ILE A 129 11.28 -3.54 0.60
N THR A 130 10.92 -4.63 1.28
CA THR A 130 11.27 -5.99 0.84
C THR A 130 10.51 -6.38 -0.43
N SER A 131 9.27 -5.93 -0.60
CA SER A 131 8.50 -6.13 -1.83
C SER A 131 8.96 -5.25 -2.99
N HIS A 132 9.49 -4.05 -2.72
CA HIS A 132 10.00 -3.14 -3.75
C HIS A 132 11.50 -3.34 -4.01
N HIS A 133 11.82 -4.26 -4.92
CA HIS A 133 13.07 -4.15 -5.67
C HIS A 133 12.98 -2.89 -6.56
N SER A 134 13.80 -1.87 -6.28
CA SER A 134 14.09 -0.69 -7.12
C SER A 134 13.08 0.47 -7.24
N GLU A 135 12.70 1.12 -6.13
CA GLU A 135 12.36 2.56 -6.17
C GLU A 135 13.12 3.32 -5.05
N THR A 136 14.31 3.81 -5.42
CA THR A 136 15.32 4.40 -4.52
C THR A 136 14.82 5.60 -3.71
N LEU A 137 13.79 6.31 -4.19
CA LEU A 137 13.20 7.46 -3.49
C LEU A 137 12.22 7.04 -2.37
N LEU A 138 11.51 5.94 -2.56
CA LEU A 138 10.61 5.37 -1.55
C LEU A 138 11.40 4.78 -0.39
N THR A 139 12.45 4.02 -0.70
CA THR A 139 13.33 3.44 0.32
C THR A 139 13.99 4.52 1.18
N ASN A 140 14.38 5.66 0.58
CA ASN A 140 14.97 6.78 1.31
C ASN A 140 13.94 7.48 2.22
N SER A 141 12.72 7.70 1.74
CA SER A 141 11.65 8.35 2.53
C SER A 141 11.20 7.46 3.69
N ILE A 142 11.05 6.15 3.46
CA ILE A 142 10.73 5.17 4.51
C ILE A 142 11.87 5.11 5.53
N ASN A 143 13.13 5.00 5.09
CA ASN A 143 14.28 4.99 6.01
C ASN A 143 14.43 6.29 6.80
N LEU A 144 14.15 7.45 6.19
CA LEU A 144 14.20 8.74 6.88
C LEU A 144 13.12 8.81 7.96
N ASN A 145 11.90 8.37 7.67
CA ASN A 145 10.83 8.31 8.65
C ASN A 145 11.14 7.32 9.78
N THR A 146 11.63 6.11 9.48
CA THR A 146 12.06 5.12 10.49
C THR A 146 13.20 5.65 11.37
N LYS A 147 14.16 6.37 10.78
CA LYS A 147 15.24 7.04 11.54
C LYS A 147 14.72 8.19 12.41
N ASN A 148 13.77 8.98 11.91
CA ASN A 148 13.14 10.05 12.68
C ASN A 148 12.35 9.48 13.87
N PHE A 149 11.62 8.39 13.67
CA PHE A 149 10.89 7.70 14.75
C PHE A 149 11.83 7.17 15.84
N THR A 150 12.89 6.48 15.45
CA THR A 150 13.88 5.92 16.39
C THR A 150 14.70 6.99 17.11
N SER A 151 14.96 8.13 16.46
CA SER A 151 15.69 9.26 17.07
C SER A 151 14.82 10.02 18.07
N LYS A 152 13.56 10.34 17.69
CA LYS A 152 12.64 11.06 18.58
C LYS A 152 12.25 10.22 19.81
N ARG A 153 12.17 8.89 19.68
CA ARG A 153 11.98 7.97 20.83
C ARG A 153 13.12 8.01 21.85
N LYS A 154 14.34 8.39 21.48
CA LYS A 154 15.48 8.49 22.43
C LYS A 154 15.56 9.84 23.14
N MET A 155 14.80 10.84 22.68
CA MET A 155 14.81 12.20 23.22
C MET A 155 13.72 12.43 24.28
N VAL A 156 12.74 11.52 24.35
CA VAL A 156 11.77 11.40 25.45
C VAL A 156 12.26 10.28 26.36
#